data_AF-A0A9W6RNK9-F1
#
_entry.id   AF-A0A9W6RNK9-F1
#
_cell.length_a   1.000
_cell.length_b   1.000
_cell.length_c   1.000
_cell.angle_alpha   90.00
_cell.angle_beta   90.00
_cell.angle_gamma   90.00
#
_symmetry.space_group_name_H-M   'P 1'
#
loop_
_entity.id
_entity.type
_entity.pdbx_description
1 polymer ?
#
loop_
_entity_poly.entity_id
_entity_poly.type
_entity_poly.pdbx_seq_one_letter_code
_entity_poly.pdbx_strand_id
1 'polypeptide(L)'
;MEEREKLTQDPRARPDEWPSPPPVFPARGNGRRSPGEAWVFARTAGAGGLGHTGWAFKMPGDDTYMFGATESVPVDRRQNGSRGRAVIRRGRENGTWVLTGTRDQMLRTFRNPAADPEVAATTPWAKPYDKYRCQSTTVAIAAAATIAVAASRNAGYLLVFNNCLGNTIKILRAYGAIRLPAATYLRALPNNWFNGLTDPWGPIQDLGRTDGRPAALPNPAAPI
;
A
#
# COMPACT_ATOMS: atom_id res chain seq x y z
N MET A 1 -22.69 -39.46 8.18
CA MET A 1 -22.65 -38.66 6.93
C MET A 1 -23.71 -37.58 7.08
N GLU A 2 -23.55 -36.62 8.01
CA GLU A 2 -24.65 -35.68 8.31
C GLU A 2 -24.22 -34.46 9.16
N GLU A 3 -23.09 -33.84 8.83
CA GLU A 3 -22.69 -32.58 9.51
C GLU A 3 -21.96 -31.64 8.54
N ARG A 4 -22.52 -31.47 7.34
CA ARG A 4 -22.02 -30.54 6.31
C ARG A 4 -23.04 -29.49 5.85
N GLU A 5 -24.18 -29.37 6.50
CA GLU A 5 -25.19 -28.35 6.20
C GLU A 5 -25.56 -27.60 7.47
N LYS A 6 -24.93 -26.45 7.70
CA LYS A 6 -25.46 -25.28 8.44
C LYS A 6 -24.37 -24.22 8.61
N LEU A 7 -23.97 -23.60 7.51
CA LEU A 7 -23.30 -22.29 7.53
C LEU A 7 -23.60 -21.56 6.21
N THR A 8 -24.88 -21.44 5.92
CA THR A 8 -25.44 -20.54 4.92
C THR A 8 -25.74 -19.18 5.55
N GLN A 9 -25.15 -18.16 4.92
CA GLN A 9 -25.77 -16.89 4.56
C GLN A 9 -26.00 -15.86 5.69
N ASP A 10 -25.04 -14.93 5.79
CA ASP A 10 -25.40 -13.53 6.00
C ASP A 10 -25.83 -12.95 4.63
N PRO A 11 -27.10 -12.52 4.46
CA PRO A 11 -27.66 -12.19 3.15
C PRO A 11 -27.39 -10.75 2.66
N ARG A 12 -26.51 -9.96 3.29
CA ARG A 12 -26.38 -8.51 2.98
C ARG A 12 -25.06 -8.03 2.39
N ALA A 13 -24.20 -8.92 1.91
CA ALA A 13 -23.03 -8.50 1.13
C ALA A 13 -22.91 -9.42 -0.07
N ARG A 14 -23.54 -9.02 -1.18
CA ARG A 14 -23.30 -9.71 -2.45
C ARG A 14 -21.86 -9.42 -2.90
N PRO A 15 -21.14 -10.37 -3.52
CA PRO A 15 -19.82 -10.12 -4.14
C PRO A 15 -19.79 -8.90 -5.07
N ASP A 16 -20.96 -8.54 -5.57
CA ASP A 16 -21.31 -7.52 -6.54
C ASP A 16 -21.58 -6.12 -5.94
N GLU A 17 -21.54 -5.96 -4.61
CA GLU A 17 -21.91 -4.72 -3.91
C GLU A 17 -20.71 -3.87 -3.43
N TRP A 18 -19.49 -4.25 -3.78
CA TRP A 18 -18.33 -3.38 -3.58
C TRP A 18 -18.38 -2.21 -4.56
N PRO A 19 -17.98 -0.98 -4.14
CA PRO A 19 -17.71 0.08 -5.10
C PRO A 19 -16.82 -0.51 -6.18
N SER A 20 -17.22 -0.32 -7.44
CA SER A 20 -16.51 -0.85 -8.58
C SER A 20 -15.01 -0.59 -8.39
N PRO A 21 -14.13 -1.52 -8.77
CA PRO A 21 -12.71 -1.18 -8.82
C PRO A 21 -12.58 0.17 -9.52
N PRO A 22 -11.71 1.09 -9.03
CA PRO A 22 -11.45 2.32 -9.77
C PRO A 22 -11.22 1.92 -11.22
N PRO A 23 -11.76 2.66 -12.19
CA PRO A 23 -11.77 2.25 -13.58
C PRO A 23 -10.40 1.67 -13.89
N VAL A 24 -10.38 0.40 -14.32
CA VAL A 24 -9.18 -0.16 -14.92
C VAL A 24 -9.00 0.72 -16.14
N PHE A 25 -8.20 1.77 -16.00
CA PHE A 25 -7.83 2.59 -17.12
C PHE A 25 -7.25 1.59 -18.11
N PRO A 26 -7.87 1.39 -19.30
CA PRO A 26 -7.17 0.66 -20.33
C PRO A 26 -5.81 1.35 -20.42
N ALA A 27 -4.74 0.56 -20.45
CA ALA A 27 -3.40 1.07 -20.66
C ALA A 27 -3.40 1.82 -22.00
N ARG A 28 -3.84 3.09 -22.00
CA ARG A 28 -3.77 3.99 -23.13
C ARG A 28 -2.32 4.44 -23.15
N GLY A 29 -1.50 3.58 -23.70
CA GLY A 29 -0.06 3.75 -23.79
C GLY A 29 0.61 2.40 -23.96
N ASN A 30 0.94 2.06 -25.20
CA ASN A 30 1.79 0.95 -25.59
C ASN A 30 3.04 0.84 -24.69
N GLY A 31 2.99 0.06 -23.60
CA GLY A 31 4.15 -0.37 -22.79
C GLY A 31 5.29 0.65 -22.63
N ARG A 32 4.98 1.95 -22.59
CA ARG A 32 5.95 2.98 -22.95
C ARG A 32 6.87 3.15 -21.77
N ARG A 33 8.12 2.73 -21.94
CA ARG A 33 9.21 2.98 -20.99
C ARG A 33 9.37 4.50 -20.91
N SER A 34 8.90 5.10 -19.82
CA SER A 34 9.10 6.51 -19.54
C SER A 34 9.85 6.66 -18.22
N PRO A 35 10.49 7.81 -17.97
CA PRO A 35 10.84 8.18 -16.62
C PRO A 35 9.60 8.08 -15.71
N GLY A 36 9.80 7.59 -14.51
CA GLY A 36 8.74 7.44 -13.51
C GLY A 36 9.30 7.58 -12.11
N GLU A 37 8.43 7.42 -11.13
CA GLU A 37 8.79 7.56 -9.73
C GLU A 37 8.09 6.48 -8.93
N ALA A 38 8.83 5.81 -8.07
CA ALA A 38 8.38 4.77 -7.17
C ALA A 38 8.56 5.25 -5.73
N TRP A 39 7.59 4.94 -4.87
CA TRP A 39 7.61 5.31 -3.46
C TRP A 39 7.39 4.10 -2.59
N VAL A 40 8.09 4.09 -1.47
CA VAL A 40 7.83 3.18 -0.36
C VAL A 40 7.48 4.03 0.85
N PHE A 41 6.40 3.67 1.51
CA PHE A 41 5.98 4.26 2.78
C PHE A 41 6.22 3.27 3.90
N ALA A 42 6.64 3.75 5.06
CA ALA A 42 6.81 2.94 6.25
C ALA A 42 5.99 3.50 7.42
N ARG A 43 5.36 2.60 8.15
CA ARG A 43 4.77 2.84 9.47
C ARG A 43 5.61 2.08 10.47
N THR A 44 6.55 2.78 11.10
CA THR A 44 7.58 2.15 11.96
C THR A 44 7.01 1.41 13.16
N ALA A 45 5.95 1.95 13.78
CA ALA A 45 5.26 1.31 14.91
C ALA A 45 4.33 0.15 14.50
N GLY A 46 4.20 -0.15 13.20
CA GLY A 46 3.32 -1.20 12.69
C GLY A 46 3.67 -2.58 13.24
N ALA A 47 2.65 -3.43 13.43
CA ALA A 47 2.79 -4.81 13.90
C ALA A 47 3.69 -4.98 15.15
N GLY A 48 3.54 -4.09 16.15
CA GLY A 48 4.33 -4.13 17.38
C GLY A 48 5.80 -3.74 17.21
N GLY A 49 6.11 -2.89 16.22
CA GLY A 49 7.47 -2.41 15.94
C GLY A 49 8.22 -3.18 14.84
N LEU A 50 7.62 -4.24 14.28
CA LEU A 50 8.17 -4.92 13.09
C LEU A 50 8.09 -4.04 11.83
N GLY A 51 7.16 -3.09 11.84
CA GLY A 51 6.92 -2.15 10.75
C GLY A 51 5.76 -2.56 9.85
N HIS A 52 5.45 -1.70 8.90
CA HIS A 52 4.45 -1.94 7.87
C HIS A 52 4.75 -1.07 6.65
N THR A 53 4.52 -1.59 5.44
CA THR A 53 4.87 -0.88 4.19
C THR A 53 3.66 -0.59 3.32
N GLY A 54 3.69 0.60 2.72
CA GLY A 54 2.85 1.00 1.60
C GLY A 54 3.70 1.19 0.35
N TRP A 55 3.04 1.41 -0.78
CA TRP A 55 3.68 1.61 -2.07
C TRP A 55 2.97 2.71 -2.86
N ALA A 56 3.71 3.36 -3.74
CA ALA A 56 3.12 4.13 -4.84
C ALA A 56 3.99 4.09 -6.08
N PHE A 57 3.40 4.37 -7.22
CA PHE A 57 4.12 4.60 -8.46
C PHE A 57 3.42 5.63 -9.34
N LYS A 58 4.21 6.40 -10.08
CA LYS A 58 3.73 7.42 -11.00
C LYS A 58 3.06 6.78 -12.23
N MET A 59 1.88 7.25 -12.60
CA MET A 59 1.18 6.84 -13.81
C MET A 59 1.74 7.57 -15.04
N PRO A 60 1.63 7.01 -16.26
CA PRO A 60 2.11 7.67 -17.48
C PRO A 60 1.28 8.92 -17.80
N GLY A 61 1.92 9.95 -18.37
CA GLY A 61 1.23 11.12 -18.93
C GLY A 61 1.03 12.27 -17.95
N ASP A 62 0.74 11.97 -16.68
CA ASP A 62 0.36 12.97 -15.67
C ASP A 62 1.21 12.88 -14.38
N ASP A 63 1.18 13.92 -13.55
CA ASP A 63 1.69 13.91 -12.16
C ASP A 63 0.72 13.21 -11.18
N THR A 64 0.17 12.08 -11.63
CA THR A 64 -0.71 11.21 -10.83
C THR A 64 0.02 9.93 -10.41
N TYR A 65 -0.40 9.40 -9.28
CA TYR A 65 0.19 8.23 -8.65
C TYR A 65 -0.92 7.23 -8.37
N MET A 66 -0.65 5.95 -8.65
CA MET A 66 -1.42 4.87 -8.05
C MET A 66 -0.70 4.47 -6.77
N PHE A 67 -1.44 4.39 -5.66
CA PHE A 67 -0.86 4.18 -4.35
C PHE A 67 -1.77 3.37 -3.44
N GLY A 68 -1.19 2.69 -2.47
CA GLY A 68 -1.96 1.82 -1.58
C GLY A 68 -1.10 1.07 -0.57
N ALA A 69 -1.79 0.29 0.26
CA ALA A 69 -1.16 -0.65 1.16
C ALA A 69 -2.08 -1.83 1.47
N THR A 70 -1.50 -2.88 2.03
CA THR A 70 -2.23 -4.08 2.47
C THR A 70 -2.18 -4.19 3.99
N GLU A 71 -3.24 -3.75 4.67
CA GLU A 71 -3.29 -3.54 6.12
C GLU A 71 -3.57 -4.82 6.93
N SER A 72 -3.90 -5.93 6.27
CA SER A 72 -4.55 -7.14 6.84
C SER A 72 -5.92 -6.85 7.46
N VAL A 73 -6.86 -7.77 7.32
CA VAL A 73 -8.19 -7.61 7.94
C VAL A 73 -8.14 -8.01 9.41
N PRO A 74 -8.78 -7.26 10.33
CA PRO A 74 -8.91 -7.67 11.72
C PRO A 74 -9.49 -9.08 11.86
N VAL A 75 -9.08 -9.84 12.89
CA VAL A 75 -9.60 -11.21 13.14
C VAL A 75 -11.11 -11.19 13.37
N ASP A 76 -11.63 -10.09 13.90
CA ASP A 76 -13.04 -9.79 14.10
C ASP A 76 -13.36 -8.41 13.50
N ARG A 77 -14.26 -8.34 12.50
CA ARG A 77 -14.70 -7.06 11.89
C ARG A 77 -15.49 -6.17 12.85
N ARG A 78 -16.01 -6.73 13.96
CA ARG A 78 -16.72 -5.97 15.02
C ARG A 78 -15.75 -5.39 16.05
N GLN A 79 -14.54 -5.93 16.14
CA GLN A 79 -13.49 -5.35 16.96
C GLN A 79 -12.69 -4.40 16.07
N ASN A 80 -12.72 -3.13 16.43
CA ASN A 80 -11.84 -2.08 15.91
C ASN A 80 -10.37 -2.32 16.35
N GLY A 81 -9.91 -3.57 16.25
CA GLY A 81 -8.77 -4.16 16.94
C GLY A 81 -7.58 -4.39 16.03
N SER A 82 -6.39 -4.27 16.61
CA SER A 82 -5.09 -4.21 15.93
C SER A 82 -4.51 -5.59 15.53
N ARG A 83 -5.27 -6.67 15.70
CA ARG A 83 -4.80 -8.03 15.36
C ARG A 83 -5.33 -8.39 13.99
N GLY A 84 -4.47 -8.28 12.98
CA GLY A 84 -4.73 -8.79 11.65
C GLY A 84 -4.86 -10.32 11.64
N ARG A 85 -5.63 -10.88 10.70
CA ARG A 85 -5.60 -12.33 10.45
C ARG A 85 -4.22 -12.72 9.92
N ALA A 86 -3.57 -13.66 10.61
CA ALA A 86 -2.28 -14.20 10.17
C ALA A 86 -2.37 -14.92 8.80
N VAL A 87 -3.56 -15.42 8.46
CA VAL A 87 -3.87 -16.10 7.20
C VAL A 87 -5.23 -15.64 6.67
N ILE A 88 -5.27 -15.22 5.41
CA ILE A 88 -6.48 -14.96 4.61
C ILE A 88 -6.34 -15.80 3.34
N ARG A 89 -7.33 -16.66 3.08
CA ARG A 89 -7.35 -17.50 1.87
C ARG A 89 -7.46 -16.62 0.61
N ARG A 90 -6.90 -17.10 -0.50
CA ARG A 90 -7.03 -16.47 -1.82
C ARG A 90 -8.52 -16.21 -2.15
N GLY A 91 -8.79 -15.09 -2.84
CA GLY A 91 -10.16 -14.69 -3.20
C GLY A 91 -10.97 -14.07 -2.06
N ARG A 92 -10.36 -13.76 -0.92
CA ARG A 92 -10.99 -13.03 0.19
C ARG A 92 -10.32 -11.68 0.36
N GLU A 93 -11.12 -10.71 0.80
CA GLU A 93 -10.67 -9.36 1.15
C GLU A 93 -9.48 -9.44 2.12
N ASN A 94 -8.38 -8.78 1.76
CA ASN A 94 -7.12 -8.83 2.50
C ASN A 94 -6.70 -7.48 3.10
N GLY A 95 -7.63 -6.52 3.17
CA GLY A 95 -7.38 -5.17 3.66
C GLY A 95 -6.47 -4.35 2.73
N THR A 96 -6.45 -4.67 1.43
CA THR A 96 -5.75 -3.85 0.44
C THR A 96 -6.63 -2.70 0.00
N TRP A 97 -6.24 -1.48 0.34
CA TRP A 97 -6.81 -0.26 -0.22
C TRP A 97 -5.89 0.26 -1.33
N VAL A 98 -6.47 0.86 -2.36
CA VAL A 98 -5.74 1.47 -3.49
C VAL A 98 -6.50 2.69 -3.95
N LEU A 99 -5.77 3.77 -4.20
CA LEU A 99 -6.28 5.01 -4.75
C LEU A 99 -5.42 5.46 -5.93
N THR A 100 -5.93 6.45 -6.65
CA THR A 100 -5.16 7.23 -7.62
C THR A 100 -5.34 8.71 -7.30
N GLY A 101 -4.28 9.50 -7.39
CA GLY A 101 -4.35 10.92 -7.09
C GLY A 101 -3.04 11.65 -7.35
N THR A 102 -3.01 12.94 -7.06
CA THR A 102 -1.79 13.75 -7.13
C THR A 102 -0.78 13.34 -6.04
N ARG A 103 0.47 13.80 -6.17
CA ARG A 103 1.49 13.62 -5.13
C ARG A 103 1.00 14.08 -3.76
N ASP A 104 0.34 15.22 -3.68
CA ASP A 104 -0.13 15.75 -2.39
C ASP A 104 -1.29 14.93 -1.82
N GLN A 105 -2.20 14.44 -2.67
CA GLN A 105 -3.26 13.52 -2.22
C GLN A 105 -2.65 12.25 -1.65
N MET A 106 -1.71 11.63 -2.38
CA MET A 106 -0.97 10.45 -1.91
C MET A 106 -0.32 10.68 -0.54
N LEU A 107 0.46 11.76 -0.38
CA LEU A 107 1.14 12.06 0.89
C LEU A 107 0.16 12.33 2.03
N ARG A 108 -0.93 13.07 1.77
CA ARG A 108 -1.99 13.33 2.76
C ARG A 108 -2.69 12.04 3.18
N THR A 109 -3.04 11.17 2.23
CA THR A 109 -3.72 9.91 2.55
C THR A 109 -2.81 8.99 3.36
N PHE A 110 -1.52 8.85 3.04
CA PHE A 110 -0.61 8.07 3.88
C PHE A 110 -0.40 8.68 5.27
N ARG A 111 -0.41 10.01 5.39
CA ARG A 111 -0.31 10.72 6.67
C ARG A 111 -1.53 10.47 7.56
N ASN A 112 -2.72 10.46 6.98
CA ASN A 112 -3.96 10.23 7.72
C ASN A 112 -4.97 9.40 6.89
N PRO A 113 -4.80 8.07 6.82
CA PRO A 113 -5.65 7.23 5.98
C PRO A 113 -7.13 7.30 6.38
N ALA A 114 -7.41 7.47 7.68
CA ALA A 114 -8.78 7.55 8.18
C ALA A 114 -9.52 8.85 7.79
N ALA A 115 -8.81 9.88 7.35
CA ALA A 115 -9.42 11.11 6.84
C ALA A 115 -9.75 11.05 5.34
N ASP A 116 -9.22 10.05 4.63
CA ASP A 116 -9.58 9.79 3.24
C ASP A 116 -10.89 8.98 3.19
N PRO A 117 -11.98 9.50 2.61
CA PRO A 117 -13.28 8.82 2.63
C PRO A 117 -13.26 7.44 1.97
N GLU A 118 -12.48 7.25 0.92
CA GLU A 118 -12.41 5.97 0.20
C GLU A 118 -11.64 4.92 1.01
N VAL A 119 -10.56 5.34 1.69
CA VAL A 119 -9.84 4.44 2.62
C VAL A 119 -10.68 4.17 3.87
N ALA A 120 -11.35 5.18 4.43
CA ALA A 120 -12.20 5.01 5.61
C ALA A 120 -13.38 4.05 5.33
N ALA A 121 -13.95 4.09 4.13
CA ALA A 121 -15.04 3.20 3.74
C ALA A 121 -14.59 1.73 3.55
N THR A 122 -13.38 1.52 3.04
CA THR A 122 -12.90 0.17 2.66
C THR A 122 -11.95 -0.46 3.68
N THR A 123 -11.22 0.33 4.44
CA THR A 123 -10.20 -0.10 5.41
C THR A 123 -10.14 0.90 6.58
N PRO A 124 -11.21 1.06 7.38
CA PRO A 124 -11.27 2.05 8.47
C PRO A 124 -10.22 1.86 9.57
N TRP A 125 -9.59 0.68 9.64
CA TRP A 125 -8.51 0.39 10.58
C TRP A 125 -7.11 0.76 10.06
N ALA A 126 -6.98 1.25 8.83
CA ALA A 126 -5.70 1.73 8.28
C ALA A 126 -5.11 2.82 9.20
N LYS A 127 -3.83 2.68 9.56
CA LYS A 127 -3.14 3.60 10.47
C LYS A 127 -2.11 4.47 9.74
N PRO A 128 -1.88 5.71 10.21
CA PRO A 128 -0.87 6.63 9.66
C PRO A 128 0.50 6.02 9.43
N TYR A 129 1.12 6.42 8.32
CA TYR A 129 2.53 6.16 8.00
C TYR A 129 3.36 7.34 8.47
N ASP A 130 4.62 7.08 8.81
CA ASP A 130 5.51 8.09 9.40
C ASP A 130 6.72 8.42 8.53
N LYS A 131 7.11 7.53 7.62
CA LYS A 131 8.31 7.71 6.78
C LYS A 131 8.06 7.31 5.34
N TYR A 132 8.85 7.85 4.43
CA TYR A 132 8.89 7.40 3.04
C TYR A 132 10.28 7.51 2.43
N ARG A 133 10.46 6.80 1.31
CA ARG A 133 11.57 6.98 0.37
C ARG A 133 11.01 6.95 -1.04
N CYS A 134 11.62 7.71 -1.94
CA CYS A 134 11.28 7.69 -3.36
C CYS A 134 12.51 7.31 -4.20
N GLN A 135 12.25 6.79 -5.38
CA GLN A 135 13.23 6.48 -6.40
C GLN A 135 12.68 6.92 -7.76
N SER A 136 13.48 7.61 -8.55
CA SER A 136 13.21 7.77 -9.99
C SER A 136 13.60 6.50 -10.76
N THR A 137 12.74 6.06 -11.68
CA THR A 137 13.05 4.98 -12.62
C THR A 137 13.15 5.56 -14.03
N THR A 138 14.13 5.12 -14.82
CA THR A 138 14.25 5.48 -16.24
C THR A 138 13.33 4.65 -17.12
N VAL A 139 12.84 3.51 -16.61
CA VAL A 139 11.99 2.56 -17.29
C VAL A 139 10.82 2.20 -16.37
N ALA A 140 9.79 3.04 -16.37
CA ALA A 140 8.52 2.76 -15.71
C ALA A 140 7.64 1.84 -16.55
N ILE A 141 7.03 0.84 -15.91
CA ILE A 141 6.07 -0.09 -16.52
C ILE A 141 4.77 -0.08 -15.71
N ALA A 142 4.08 1.07 -15.73
CA ALA A 142 2.85 1.29 -14.95
C ALA A 142 1.78 0.21 -15.20
N ALA A 143 1.61 -0.25 -16.45
CA ALA A 143 0.65 -1.31 -16.77
C ALA A 143 0.95 -2.64 -16.04
N ALA A 144 2.23 -3.04 -15.95
CA ALA A 144 2.61 -4.25 -15.23
C ALA A 144 2.42 -4.09 -13.71
N ALA A 145 2.72 -2.91 -13.18
CA ALA A 145 2.44 -2.57 -11.79
C ALA A 145 0.94 -2.64 -11.47
N THR A 146 0.08 -2.05 -12.29
CA THR A 146 -1.38 -2.11 -12.13
C THR A 146 -1.91 -3.56 -12.13
N ILE A 147 -1.36 -4.44 -12.98
CA ILE A 147 -1.69 -5.87 -12.95
C ILE A 147 -1.27 -6.50 -11.61
N ALA A 148 -0.07 -6.18 -11.11
CA ALA A 148 0.40 -6.66 -9.81
C ALA A 148 -0.47 -6.15 -8.65
N VAL A 149 -0.96 -4.91 -8.73
CA VAL A 149 -1.92 -4.33 -7.77
C VAL A 149 -3.23 -5.11 -7.76
N ALA A 150 -3.82 -5.36 -8.93
CA ALA A 150 -5.05 -6.15 -9.05
C ALA A 150 -4.86 -7.59 -8.52
N ALA A 151 -3.71 -8.21 -8.80
CA ALA A 151 -3.38 -9.52 -8.26
C ALA A 151 -3.24 -9.49 -6.73
N SER A 152 -2.65 -8.42 -6.16
CA SER A 152 -2.46 -8.27 -4.71
C SER A 152 -3.78 -8.25 -3.94
N ARG A 153 -4.84 -7.65 -4.49
CA ARG A 153 -6.19 -7.64 -3.90
C ARG A 153 -6.80 -9.04 -3.79
N ASN A 154 -6.43 -9.95 -4.69
CA ASN A 154 -7.01 -11.29 -4.80
C ASN A 154 -6.11 -12.40 -4.22
N ALA A 155 -4.86 -12.10 -3.84
CA ALA A 155 -3.85 -13.09 -3.47
C ALA A 155 -4.07 -13.78 -2.11
N GLY A 156 -5.01 -13.29 -1.29
CA GLY A 156 -5.08 -13.64 0.13
C GLY A 156 -4.01 -12.90 0.95
N TYR A 157 -3.75 -13.34 2.19
CA TYR A 157 -2.77 -12.75 3.09
C TYR A 157 -2.10 -13.84 3.91
N LEU A 158 -0.77 -13.78 4.04
CA LEU A 158 0.01 -14.61 4.95
C LEU A 158 1.02 -13.69 5.60
N LEU A 159 0.93 -13.50 6.93
CA LEU A 159 1.71 -12.52 7.69
C LEU A 159 3.23 -12.61 7.44
N VAL A 160 3.75 -13.78 7.09
CA VAL A 160 5.19 -14.02 6.86
C VAL A 160 5.61 -13.92 5.38
N PHE A 161 4.69 -14.09 4.41
CA PHE A 161 5.06 -14.23 2.99
C PHE A 161 4.20 -13.44 1.98
N ASN A 162 2.89 -13.33 2.19
CA ASN A 162 1.96 -12.51 1.40
C ASN A 162 1.39 -11.42 2.30
N ASN A 163 2.27 -10.56 2.75
CA ASN A 163 1.97 -9.46 3.66
C ASN A 163 2.16 -8.11 2.95
N CYS A 164 2.04 -7.02 3.70
CA CYS A 164 2.31 -5.67 3.21
C CYS A 164 3.63 -5.55 2.43
N LEU A 165 4.72 -6.11 2.96
CA LEU A 165 6.04 -6.05 2.35
C LEU A 165 6.12 -6.85 1.05
N GLY A 166 5.60 -8.08 1.05
CA GLY A 166 5.57 -8.92 -0.16
C GLY A 166 4.81 -8.27 -1.31
N ASN A 167 3.68 -7.61 -1.02
CA ASN A 167 2.90 -6.88 -2.02
C ASN A 167 3.65 -5.64 -2.52
N THR A 168 4.21 -4.82 -1.62
CA THR A 168 5.05 -3.67 -1.98
C THR A 168 6.19 -4.09 -2.92
N ILE A 169 6.95 -5.14 -2.60
CA ILE A 169 8.07 -5.61 -3.44
C ILE A 169 7.58 -6.05 -4.81
N LYS A 170 6.50 -6.86 -4.88
CA LYS A 170 5.96 -7.37 -6.16
C LYS A 170 5.52 -6.23 -7.07
N ILE A 171 4.80 -5.25 -6.51
CA ILE A 171 4.26 -4.11 -7.28
C ILE A 171 5.39 -3.21 -7.77
N LEU A 172 6.33 -2.82 -6.89
CA LEU A 172 7.43 -1.95 -7.26
C LEU A 172 8.41 -2.62 -8.23
N ARG A 173 8.65 -3.92 -8.09
CA ARG A 173 9.43 -4.69 -9.07
C ARG A 173 8.73 -4.75 -10.43
N ALA A 174 7.42 -4.96 -10.45
CA ALA A 174 6.63 -4.95 -11.68
C ALA A 174 6.64 -3.56 -12.35
N TYR A 175 6.68 -2.48 -11.56
CA TYR A 175 6.83 -1.12 -12.07
C TYR A 175 8.20 -0.84 -12.69
N GLY A 176 9.23 -1.61 -12.35
CA GLY A 176 10.62 -1.39 -12.79
C GLY A 176 11.49 -0.67 -11.77
N ALA A 177 11.10 -0.63 -10.49
CA ALA A 177 11.99 -0.18 -9.43
C ALA A 177 13.16 -1.17 -9.26
N ILE A 178 14.35 -0.65 -8.95
CA ILE A 178 15.60 -1.43 -8.90
C ILE A 178 16.22 -1.37 -7.51
N ARG A 179 17.18 -2.27 -7.27
CA ARG A 179 17.92 -2.38 -5.99
C ARG A 179 17.01 -2.47 -4.74
N LEU A 180 15.85 -3.09 -4.92
CA LEU A 180 15.00 -3.52 -3.80
C LEU A 180 15.74 -4.62 -3.02
N PRO A 181 15.93 -4.50 -1.69
CA PRO A 181 16.56 -5.55 -0.90
C PRO A 181 15.81 -6.88 -1.06
N ALA A 182 16.56 -7.98 -1.12
CA ALA A 182 15.96 -9.30 -1.07
C ALA A 182 15.20 -9.47 0.26
N ALA A 183 13.97 -9.98 0.19
CA ALA A 183 13.20 -10.38 1.36
C ALA A 183 13.69 -11.73 1.90
N THR A 184 14.94 -11.78 2.38
CA THR A 184 15.47 -12.92 3.16
C THR A 184 14.85 -12.91 4.56
N TYR A 185 14.79 -14.04 5.25
CA TYR A 185 14.08 -14.22 6.54
C TYR A 185 14.32 -13.10 7.59
N LEU A 186 15.56 -12.61 7.78
CA LEU A 186 15.88 -11.51 8.72
C LEU A 186 15.59 -10.10 8.17
N ARG A 187 15.48 -9.96 6.84
CA ARG A 187 15.11 -8.73 6.11
C ARG A 187 13.63 -8.72 5.72
N ALA A 188 12.86 -9.75 6.08
CA ALA A 188 11.42 -9.83 5.80
C ALA A 188 10.59 -8.99 6.79
N LEU A 189 11.23 -8.37 7.79
CA LEU A 189 10.60 -7.36 8.63
C LEU A 189 10.51 -6.03 7.88
N PRO A 190 9.32 -5.42 7.76
CA PRO A 190 9.15 -4.20 6.98
C PRO A 190 10.11 -3.06 7.34
N ASN A 191 10.39 -2.84 8.63
CA ASN A 191 11.33 -1.81 9.06
C ASN A 191 12.77 -2.09 8.60
N ASN A 192 13.25 -3.33 8.79
CA ASN A 192 14.60 -3.72 8.36
C ASN A 192 14.74 -3.63 6.84
N TRP A 193 13.71 -4.05 6.10
CA TRP A 193 13.69 -3.94 4.66
C TRP A 193 13.73 -2.48 4.18
N PHE A 194 12.87 -1.62 4.75
CA PHE A 194 12.81 -0.20 4.41
C PHE A 194 14.12 0.52 4.72
N ASN A 195 14.74 0.24 5.87
CA ASN A 195 16.03 0.81 6.25
C ASN A 195 17.17 0.33 5.35
N GLY A 196 17.06 -0.88 4.79
CA GLY A 196 18.01 -1.43 3.83
C GLY A 196 17.89 -0.87 2.41
N LEU A 197 16.90 -0.01 2.12
CA LEU A 197 16.83 0.70 0.84
C LEU A 197 17.98 1.71 0.77
N THR A 198 18.80 1.56 -0.26
CA THR A 198 19.94 2.43 -0.57
C THR A 198 19.79 3.02 -1.97
N ASP A 199 20.74 3.84 -2.41
CA ASP A 199 20.80 4.39 -3.77
C ASP A 199 20.36 3.35 -4.83
N PRO A 200 19.43 3.69 -5.76
CA PRO A 200 18.90 5.02 -6.08
C PRO A 200 17.69 5.47 -5.23
N TRP A 201 17.36 4.76 -4.15
CA TRP A 201 16.35 5.25 -3.22
C TRP A 201 16.90 6.44 -2.45
N GLY A 202 16.18 7.57 -2.56
CA GLY A 202 16.51 8.80 -1.83
C GLY A 202 16.53 8.60 -0.32
N PRO A 203 16.95 9.64 0.44
CA PRO A 203 17.02 9.57 1.89
C PRO A 203 15.64 9.28 2.50
N ILE A 204 15.65 8.77 3.73
CA ILE A 204 14.42 8.67 4.52
C ILE A 204 13.87 10.07 4.73
N GLN A 205 12.60 10.26 4.37
CA GLN A 205 11.87 11.48 4.60
C GLN A 205 10.78 11.22 5.62
N ASP A 206 10.55 12.17 6.53
CA ASP A 206 9.42 12.12 7.44
C ASP A 206 8.14 12.54 6.71
N LEU A 207 7.08 11.77 6.91
CA LEU A 207 5.76 12.12 6.37
C LEU A 207 5.05 13.16 7.24
N GLY A 208 5.62 13.51 8.41
CA GLY A 208 5.02 14.37 9.43
C GLY A 208 3.88 13.64 10.14
N ARG A 209 4.09 13.22 11.39
CA ARG A 209 3.00 12.73 12.22
C ARG A 209 2.05 13.90 12.50
N THR A 210 0.76 13.73 12.27
CA THR A 210 -0.25 14.52 12.99
C THR A 210 -0.47 13.86 14.34
N ASP A 211 0.47 14.03 15.26
CA ASP A 211 0.33 13.70 16.68
C ASP A 211 -0.63 14.66 17.42
N GLY A 212 -1.59 15.25 16.69
CA GLY A 212 -2.48 16.29 17.20
C GLY A 212 -1.83 17.66 17.36
N ARG A 213 -0.54 17.82 17.00
CA ARG A 213 0.09 19.14 16.92
C ARG A 213 -0.02 19.67 15.49
N PRO A 214 -0.39 20.95 15.29
CA PRO A 214 -0.43 21.54 13.96
C PRO A 214 0.94 21.41 13.31
N ALA A 215 0.96 20.97 12.05
CA ALA A 215 2.18 20.91 11.26
C ALA A 215 2.83 22.29 11.27
N ALA A 216 4.11 22.37 11.67
CA ALA A 216 4.88 23.58 11.46
C ALA A 216 4.87 23.85 9.95
N LEU A 217 4.37 25.02 9.57
CA LEU A 217 4.44 25.50 8.19
C LEU A 217 5.92 25.47 7.74
N PRO A 218 6.20 25.15 6.46
CA PRO A 218 7.55 25.21 5.94
C PRO A 218 8.11 26.63 6.12
N ASN A 219 9.30 26.72 6.68
CA ASN A 219 10.03 27.97 6.87
C ASN A 219 10.36 28.58 5.49
N PRO A 220 9.82 29.76 5.12
CA PRO A 220 9.99 30.34 3.78
C PRO A 220 11.37 31.00 3.55
N ALA A 221 12.43 30.58 4.24
CA ALA A 221 13.75 31.18 4.10
C ALA A 221 14.85 30.11 4.09
N ALA A 222 15.14 29.59 2.90
CA ALA A 222 16.50 29.17 2.55
C ALA A 222 16.88 29.94 1.29
N PRO A 223 17.89 30.84 1.33
CA PRO A 223 18.34 31.55 0.15
C PRO A 223 19.11 30.60 -0.79
N ILE A 224 19.04 30.93 -2.08
CA ILE A 224 19.76 30.31 -3.20
C ILE A 224 21.26 30.55 -3.03
#